data_AF-A0A8K0W0J4-F1
#
_entry.id   AF-A0A8K0W0J4-F1
#
_cell.length_a   1.000
_cell.length_b   1.000
_cell.length_c   1.000
_cell.angle_alpha   90.00
_cell.angle_beta   90.00
_cell.angle_gamma   90.00
#
_symmetry.space_group_name_H-M   'P 1'
#
loop_
_entity.id
_entity.type
_entity.pdbx_description
1 polymer ?
#
loop_
_entity_poly.entity_id
_entity_poly.type
_entity_poly.pdbx_seq_one_letter_code
_entity_poly.pdbx_strand_id
1 'polypeptide(L)'
;MTTFEPSLSTTMRASSHDAPSMADQLPPINFGFDDLRSRMNQFTARFDAFIENGRRRVLEERNQFRMNVAEMHEDQRMKKRDIEILELKQSQHSQSLAKESQETSEMQEAIGTLTLQRDERLAHRDTLRSQIAEVQKSISARREAQLKHRRYLDGQSRYNEPELDFWESYLGLRIEGLGKDDRLKFVYTNVDEREWEREAWFELDTSERDYKVLELRPKVEREEVERVVERLNESRDLASFLKGMRELFVEACK
;
A
#
# COMPACT_ATOMS: atom_id res chain seq x y z
N MET A 1 -41.37 5.68 -99.59
CA MET A 1 -42.03 4.50 -100.17
C MET A 1 -43.36 4.36 -99.43
N THR A 2 -44.55 4.49 -100.03
CA THR A 2 -45.16 3.63 -101.09
C THR A 2 -45.21 2.16 -100.63
N THR A 3 -46.29 1.38 -100.64
CA THR A 3 -47.71 1.48 -101.07
C THR A 3 -48.47 0.31 -100.37
N PHE A 4 -49.78 0.04 -100.44
CA PHE A 4 -50.87 0.40 -101.36
C PHE A 4 -52.26 0.23 -100.66
N GLU A 5 -53.34 0.60 -101.34
CA GLU A 5 -54.74 0.21 -101.10
C GLU A 5 -55.17 -0.74 -102.28
N PRO A 6 -56.44 -1.13 -102.53
CA PRO A 6 -57.61 -1.39 -101.68
C PRO A 6 -58.27 -2.76 -102.04
N SER A 7 -59.51 -3.02 -101.58
CA SER A 7 -60.54 -3.54 -102.52
C SER A 7 -61.98 -3.25 -102.05
N LEU A 8 -62.78 -2.72 -102.98
CA LEU A 8 -64.22 -2.45 -102.83
C LEU A 8 -65.05 -3.65 -103.32
N SER A 9 -66.31 -3.74 -102.91
CA SER A 9 -67.36 -4.35 -103.73
C SER A 9 -68.74 -3.82 -103.38
N THR A 10 -69.23 -2.95 -104.26
CA THR A 10 -70.65 -2.56 -104.37
C THR A 10 -71.22 -3.25 -105.60
N THR A 11 -72.44 -3.79 -105.53
CA THR A 11 -73.23 -4.13 -106.73
C THR A 11 -74.71 -3.82 -106.47
N MET A 12 -75.39 -3.38 -107.51
CA MET A 12 -76.73 -2.79 -107.48
C MET A 12 -77.86 -3.80 -107.77
N ARG A 13 -79.07 -3.43 -107.32
CA ARG A 13 -80.39 -3.60 -107.97
C ARG A 13 -80.76 -4.98 -108.58
N ALA A 14 -81.92 -5.46 -108.14
CA ALA A 14 -83.05 -5.65 -109.05
C ALA A 14 -84.38 -5.42 -108.30
N SER A 15 -85.41 -5.02 -109.04
CA SER A 15 -86.78 -4.81 -108.54
C SER A 15 -87.78 -5.65 -109.33
N SER A 16 -88.97 -5.82 -108.76
CA SER A 16 -90.24 -6.24 -109.39
C SER A 16 -90.61 -7.74 -109.49
N HIS A 17 -91.93 -7.92 -109.36
CA HIS A 17 -92.80 -9.04 -109.71
C HIS A 17 -93.26 -10.01 -108.62
N ASP A 18 -94.50 -9.74 -108.19
CA ASP A 18 -95.53 -10.69 -107.79
C ASP A 18 -95.51 -12.01 -108.60
N ALA A 19 -95.49 -13.13 -107.86
CA ALA A 19 -96.21 -14.36 -108.20
C ALA A 19 -96.35 -15.21 -106.92
N PRO A 20 -97.55 -15.66 -106.53
CA PRO A 20 -97.74 -16.45 -105.31
C PRO A 20 -97.32 -17.91 -105.53
N SER A 21 -96.16 -18.30 -105.00
CA SER A 21 -95.59 -19.64 -105.19
C SER A 21 -95.68 -20.51 -103.93
N MET A 22 -96.82 -21.19 -103.75
CA MET A 22 -97.00 -22.58 -103.22
C MET A 22 -96.17 -23.11 -102.02
N ALA A 23 -95.44 -22.29 -101.27
CA ALA A 23 -94.64 -22.70 -100.10
C ALA A 23 -95.40 -22.57 -98.76
N ASP A 24 -96.60 -22.00 -98.79
CA ASP A 24 -97.41 -21.61 -97.61
C ASP A 24 -98.32 -22.74 -97.08
N GLN A 25 -98.02 -24.00 -97.43
CA GLN A 25 -98.80 -25.19 -97.03
C GLN A 25 -97.95 -26.31 -96.41
N LEU A 26 -96.90 -25.94 -95.67
CA LEU A 26 -96.22 -26.85 -94.73
C LEU A 26 -96.35 -26.29 -93.30
N PRO A 27 -96.46 -27.15 -92.27
CA PRO A 27 -96.56 -26.68 -90.89
C PRO A 27 -95.35 -25.82 -90.55
N PRO A 28 -95.50 -24.70 -89.81
CA PRO A 28 -94.36 -23.92 -89.36
C PRO A 28 -93.59 -24.74 -88.33
N ILE A 29 -92.59 -25.49 -88.81
CA ILE A 29 -91.59 -26.14 -87.97
C ILE A 29 -90.74 -25.00 -87.40
N ASN A 30 -91.18 -24.48 -86.26
CA ASN A 30 -90.40 -23.60 -85.43
C ASN A 30 -89.21 -24.39 -84.90
N PHE A 31 -88.11 -24.38 -85.65
CA PHE A 31 -86.83 -25.00 -85.30
C PHE A 31 -86.19 -24.39 -84.04
N GLY A 32 -86.86 -23.47 -83.34
CA GLY A 32 -86.35 -22.82 -82.15
C GLY A 32 -85.12 -21.97 -82.42
N PHE A 33 -84.84 -21.58 -83.67
CA PHE A 33 -83.61 -20.85 -84.02
C PHE A 33 -83.48 -19.53 -83.27
N ASP A 34 -84.58 -18.79 -83.03
CA ASP A 34 -84.54 -17.57 -82.22
C ASP A 34 -84.38 -17.84 -80.72
N ASP A 35 -84.91 -18.95 -80.19
CA ASP A 35 -84.69 -19.35 -78.79
C ASP A 35 -83.25 -19.87 -78.59
N LEU A 36 -82.72 -20.67 -79.53
CA LEU A 36 -81.33 -21.10 -79.57
C LEU A 36 -80.38 -19.91 -79.74
N ARG A 37 -80.70 -18.94 -80.60
CA ARG A 37 -79.94 -17.70 -80.80
C ARG A 37 -80.03 -16.77 -79.58
N SER A 38 -81.19 -16.68 -78.94
CA SER A 38 -81.36 -15.97 -77.66
C SER A 38 -80.52 -16.60 -76.56
N ARG A 39 -80.57 -17.93 -76.41
CA ARG A 39 -79.74 -18.69 -75.46
C ARG A 39 -78.25 -18.61 -75.79
N MET A 40 -77.86 -18.63 -77.06
CA MET A 40 -76.46 -18.43 -77.48
C MET A 40 -75.98 -17.01 -77.20
N ASN A 41 -76.81 -15.98 -77.43
CA ASN A 41 -76.49 -14.60 -77.10
C ASN A 41 -76.39 -14.39 -75.58
N GLN A 42 -77.30 -14.97 -74.79
CA GLN A 42 -77.23 -14.95 -73.32
C GLN A 42 -76.03 -15.74 -72.79
N PHE A 43 -75.71 -16.88 -73.39
CA PHE A 43 -74.52 -17.67 -73.06
C PHE A 43 -73.25 -16.87 -73.37
N THR A 44 -73.14 -16.29 -74.56
CA THR A 44 -72.01 -15.45 -74.99
C THR A 44 -71.87 -14.24 -74.05
N ALA A 45 -72.95 -13.50 -73.77
CA ALA A 45 -72.90 -12.37 -72.84
C ALA A 45 -72.51 -12.77 -71.40
N ARG A 46 -72.99 -13.92 -70.91
CA ARG A 46 -72.57 -14.46 -69.59
C ARG A 46 -71.14 -14.97 -69.60
N PHE A 47 -70.69 -15.55 -70.72
CA PHE A 47 -69.34 -16.06 -70.91
C PHE A 47 -68.34 -14.90 -71.02
N ASP A 48 -68.66 -13.86 -71.80
CA ASP A 48 -67.88 -12.63 -71.89
C ASP A 48 -67.80 -11.93 -70.53
N ALA A 49 -68.92 -11.81 -69.79
CA ALA A 49 -68.90 -11.27 -68.43
C ALA A 49 -68.09 -12.14 -67.45
N PHE A 50 -68.10 -13.47 -67.61
CA PHE A 50 -67.27 -14.39 -66.82
C PHE A 50 -65.79 -14.25 -67.15
N ILE A 51 -65.43 -14.14 -68.44
CA ILE A 51 -64.07 -13.90 -68.92
C ILE A 51 -63.57 -12.51 -68.49
N GLU A 52 -64.43 -11.49 -68.52
CA GLU A 52 -64.08 -10.14 -68.06
C GLU A 52 -63.88 -10.10 -66.54
N ASN A 53 -64.79 -10.71 -65.76
CA ASN A 53 -64.64 -10.85 -64.30
C ASN A 53 -63.39 -11.66 -63.93
N GLY A 54 -63.13 -12.77 -64.64
CA GLY A 54 -61.93 -13.59 -64.46
C GLY A 54 -60.65 -12.82 -64.79
N ARG A 55 -60.64 -12.08 -65.91
CA ARG A 55 -59.54 -11.21 -66.30
C ARG A 55 -59.31 -10.09 -65.28
N ARG A 56 -60.38 -9.46 -64.78
CA ARG A 56 -60.30 -8.38 -63.77
C ARG A 56 -59.69 -8.92 -62.47
N ARG A 57 -60.21 -10.05 -61.98
CA ARG A 57 -59.70 -10.75 -60.79
C ARG A 57 -58.23 -11.15 -60.92
N VAL A 58 -57.82 -11.74 -62.04
CA VAL A 58 -56.41 -12.09 -62.28
C VAL A 58 -55.51 -10.85 -62.29
N LEU A 59 -56.01 -9.72 -62.80
CA LEU A 59 -55.25 -8.46 -62.83
C LEU A 59 -55.13 -7.81 -61.45
N GLU A 60 -56.17 -7.90 -60.62
CA GLU A 60 -56.20 -7.51 -59.21
C GLU A 60 -55.27 -8.38 -58.36
N GLU A 61 -55.39 -9.71 -58.44
CA GLU A 61 -54.53 -10.68 -57.74
C GLU A 61 -53.05 -10.49 -58.15
N ARG A 62 -52.75 -10.25 -59.43
CA ARG A 62 -51.39 -9.93 -59.91
C ARG A 62 -50.88 -8.60 -59.36
N ASN A 63 -51.73 -7.58 -59.24
CA ASN A 63 -51.33 -6.28 -58.68
C ASN A 63 -51.08 -6.37 -57.17
N GLN A 64 -51.95 -7.05 -56.42
CA GLN A 64 -51.74 -7.34 -54.99
C GLN A 64 -50.47 -8.16 -54.78
N PHE A 65 -50.23 -9.22 -55.55
CA PHE A 65 -49.00 -9.99 -55.48
C PHE A 65 -47.75 -9.13 -55.71
N ARG A 66 -47.77 -8.24 -56.73
CA ARG A 66 -46.67 -7.30 -56.96
C ARG A 66 -46.46 -6.31 -55.82
N MET A 67 -47.52 -5.83 -55.18
CA MET A 67 -47.42 -4.95 -54.00
C MET A 67 -46.83 -5.69 -52.81
N ASN A 68 -47.37 -6.87 -52.47
CA ASN A 68 -46.91 -7.68 -51.34
C ASN A 68 -45.44 -8.12 -51.51
N VAL A 69 -45.01 -8.44 -52.73
CA VAL A 69 -43.60 -8.75 -53.03
C VAL A 69 -42.69 -7.53 -52.87
N ALA A 70 -43.13 -6.34 -53.29
CA ALA A 70 -42.37 -5.10 -53.11
C ALA A 70 -42.26 -4.70 -51.63
N GLU A 71 -43.36 -4.81 -50.88
CA GLU A 71 -43.41 -4.60 -49.43
C GLU A 71 -42.46 -5.57 -48.72
N MET A 72 -42.59 -6.88 -48.97
CA MET A 72 -41.74 -7.91 -48.37
C MET A 72 -40.24 -7.72 -48.70
N HIS A 73 -39.89 -7.18 -49.87
CA HIS A 73 -38.51 -6.85 -50.20
C HIS A 73 -37.97 -5.64 -49.42
N GLU A 74 -38.75 -4.57 -49.25
CA GLU A 74 -38.30 -3.43 -48.42
C GLU A 74 -38.26 -3.82 -46.93
N ASP A 75 -39.21 -4.64 -46.47
CA ASP A 75 -39.24 -5.22 -45.11
C ASP A 75 -37.98 -6.07 -44.84
N GLN A 76 -37.59 -6.92 -45.80
CA GLN A 76 -36.34 -7.68 -45.74
C GLN A 76 -35.11 -6.75 -45.71
N ARG A 77 -35.13 -5.65 -46.46
CA ARG A 77 -34.04 -4.66 -46.52
C ARG A 77 -33.93 -3.80 -45.27
N MET A 78 -35.05 -3.50 -44.60
CA MET A 78 -35.09 -2.82 -43.31
C MET A 78 -34.54 -3.75 -42.23
N LYS A 79 -35.06 -4.98 -42.13
CA LYS A 79 -34.59 -5.99 -41.16
C LYS A 79 -33.10 -6.30 -41.29
N LYS A 80 -32.54 -6.32 -42.51
CA LYS A 80 -31.09 -6.46 -42.72
C LYS A 80 -30.28 -5.29 -42.13
N ARG A 81 -30.72 -4.05 -42.35
CA ARG A 81 -30.10 -2.85 -41.75
C ARG A 81 -30.20 -2.87 -40.23
N ASP A 82 -31.33 -3.30 -39.67
CA ASP A 82 -31.50 -3.41 -38.22
C ASP A 82 -30.56 -4.46 -37.62
N ILE A 83 -30.36 -5.60 -38.30
CA ILE A 83 -29.37 -6.62 -37.91
C ILE A 83 -27.96 -6.03 -37.91
N GLU A 84 -27.53 -5.37 -39.00
CA GLU A 84 -26.20 -4.72 -39.09
C GLU A 84 -25.99 -3.68 -37.96
N ILE A 85 -27.02 -2.89 -37.62
CA ILE A 85 -26.98 -1.92 -36.52
C ILE A 85 -26.88 -2.62 -35.16
N LEU A 86 -27.58 -3.73 -34.95
CA LEU A 86 -27.54 -4.50 -33.71
C LEU A 86 -26.19 -5.22 -33.54
N GLU A 87 -25.64 -5.79 -34.61
CA GLU A 87 -24.29 -6.39 -34.62
C GLU A 87 -23.21 -5.35 -34.29
N LEU A 88 -23.29 -4.15 -34.88
CA LEU A 88 -22.38 -3.05 -34.57
C LEU A 88 -22.48 -2.63 -33.09
N LYS A 89 -23.70 -2.49 -32.54
CA LYS A 89 -23.93 -2.16 -31.13
C LYS A 89 -23.43 -3.27 -30.20
N GLN A 90 -23.64 -4.53 -30.55
CA GLN A 90 -23.16 -5.68 -29.78
C GLN A 90 -21.63 -5.71 -29.75
N SER A 91 -20.97 -5.46 -30.89
CA SER A 91 -19.51 -5.36 -30.99
C SER A 91 -18.95 -4.23 -30.12
N GLN A 92 -19.54 -3.02 -30.22
CA GLN A 92 -19.17 -1.87 -29.38
C GLN A 92 -19.37 -2.16 -27.88
N HIS A 93 -20.49 -2.75 -27.49
CA HIS A 93 -20.75 -3.08 -26.09
C HIS A 93 -19.78 -4.15 -25.56
N SER A 94 -19.45 -5.17 -26.37
CA SER A 94 -18.45 -6.17 -26.03
C SER A 94 -17.05 -5.57 -25.85
N GLN A 95 -16.67 -4.56 -26.65
CA GLN A 95 -15.41 -3.84 -26.48
C GLN A 95 -15.41 -2.99 -25.19
N SER A 96 -16.51 -2.29 -24.90
CA SER A 96 -16.64 -1.53 -23.65
C SER A 96 -16.55 -2.41 -22.42
N LEU A 97 -17.24 -3.57 -22.40
CA LEU A 97 -17.17 -4.54 -21.30
C LEU A 97 -15.76 -5.11 -21.12
N ALA A 98 -15.06 -5.46 -22.21
CA ALA A 98 -13.68 -5.94 -22.14
C ALA A 98 -12.75 -4.88 -21.56
N LYS A 99 -12.92 -3.62 -21.97
CA LYS A 99 -12.14 -2.48 -21.45
C LYS A 99 -12.43 -2.22 -19.96
N GLU A 100 -13.70 -2.16 -19.56
CA GLU A 100 -14.10 -1.95 -18.16
C GLU A 100 -13.60 -3.09 -17.25
N SER A 101 -13.64 -4.34 -17.74
CA SER A 101 -13.07 -5.49 -17.04
C SER A 101 -11.55 -5.38 -16.86
N GLN A 102 -10.83 -4.87 -17.87
CA GLN A 102 -9.39 -4.63 -17.76
C GLN A 102 -9.07 -3.48 -16.78
N GLU A 103 -9.72 -2.32 -16.93
CA GLU A 103 -9.56 -1.18 -16.02
C GLU A 103 -9.87 -1.55 -14.57
N THR A 104 -10.88 -2.41 -14.35
CA THR A 104 -11.21 -2.95 -13.02
C THR A 104 -10.10 -3.86 -12.47
N SER A 105 -9.50 -4.73 -13.29
CA SER A 105 -8.38 -5.60 -12.87
C SER A 105 -7.16 -4.76 -12.48
N GLU A 106 -6.76 -3.82 -13.33
CA GLU A 106 -5.62 -2.92 -13.09
C GLU A 106 -5.83 -2.09 -11.82
N MET A 107 -7.06 -1.62 -11.57
CA MET A 107 -7.40 -0.90 -10.34
C MET A 107 -7.34 -1.79 -9.10
N GLN A 108 -7.78 -3.05 -9.18
CA GLN A 108 -7.69 -4.01 -8.07
C GLN A 108 -6.24 -4.36 -7.73
N GLU A 109 -5.38 -4.54 -8.74
CA GLU A 109 -3.94 -4.76 -8.56
C GLU A 109 -3.25 -3.55 -7.92
N ALA A 110 -3.60 -2.32 -8.34
CA ALA A 110 -3.11 -1.09 -7.73
C ALA A 110 -3.55 -0.95 -6.26
N ILE A 111 -4.83 -1.25 -5.95
CA ILE A 111 -5.36 -1.27 -4.57
C ILE A 111 -4.63 -2.32 -3.73
N GLY A 112 -4.41 -3.53 -4.26
CA GLY A 112 -3.65 -4.59 -3.58
C GLY A 112 -2.22 -4.13 -3.25
N THR A 113 -1.53 -3.54 -4.21
CA THR A 113 -0.17 -3.01 -4.05
C THR A 113 -0.10 -1.91 -2.97
N LEU A 114 -1.02 -0.94 -3.01
CA LEU A 114 -1.09 0.13 -2.01
C LEU A 114 -1.47 -0.40 -0.61
N THR A 115 -2.30 -1.45 -0.54
CA THR A 115 -2.68 -2.12 0.71
C THR A 115 -1.48 -2.80 1.36
N LEU A 116 -0.69 -3.55 0.58
CA LEU A 116 0.55 -4.18 1.07
C LEU A 116 1.54 -3.12 1.57
N GLN A 117 1.81 -2.07 0.79
CA GLN A 117 2.72 -0.99 1.20
C GLN A 117 2.24 -0.25 2.46
N ARG A 118 0.92 -0.08 2.64
CA ARG A 118 0.34 0.47 3.87
C ARG A 118 0.65 -0.43 5.06
N ASP A 119 0.43 -1.73 4.93
CA ASP A 119 0.55 -2.69 6.03
C ASP A 119 2.01 -2.92 6.44
N GLU A 120 2.94 -2.96 5.47
CA GLU A 120 4.39 -2.92 5.72
C GLU A 120 4.79 -1.68 6.52
N ARG A 121 4.32 -0.49 6.11
CA ARG A 121 4.62 0.77 6.81
C ARG A 121 4.02 0.82 8.22
N LEU A 122 2.84 0.24 8.43
CA LEU A 122 2.22 0.13 9.76
C LEU A 122 3.04 -0.80 10.66
N ALA A 123 3.43 -1.98 10.19
CA ALA A 123 4.28 -2.91 10.92
C ALA A 123 5.66 -2.30 11.26
N HIS A 124 6.27 -1.58 10.32
CA HIS A 124 7.53 -0.88 10.56
C HIS A 124 7.39 0.24 11.59
N ARG A 125 6.34 1.07 11.50
CA ARG A 125 6.02 2.11 12.50
C ARG A 125 5.87 1.53 13.89
N ASP A 126 5.16 0.42 14.03
CA ASP A 126 4.88 -0.18 15.35
C ASP A 126 6.12 -0.87 15.93
N THR A 127 7.00 -1.40 15.07
CA THR A 127 8.35 -1.87 15.45
C THR A 127 9.23 -0.71 15.95
N LEU A 128 9.25 0.43 15.25
CA LEU A 128 10.00 1.61 15.72
C LEU A 128 9.44 2.14 17.05
N ARG A 129 8.12 2.10 17.25
CA ARG A 129 7.48 2.52 18.51
C ARG A 129 7.87 1.64 19.69
N SER A 130 7.93 0.31 19.52
CA SER A 130 8.37 -0.59 20.59
C SER A 130 9.86 -0.37 20.93
N GLN A 131 10.72 -0.22 19.92
CA GLN A 131 12.14 0.11 20.11
C GLN A 131 12.34 1.45 20.85
N ILE A 132 11.59 2.50 20.49
CA ILE A 132 11.63 3.79 21.20
C ILE A 132 11.25 3.62 22.67
N ALA A 133 10.17 2.88 22.98
CA ALA A 133 9.73 2.66 24.34
C ALA A 133 10.76 1.86 25.18
N GLU A 134 11.39 0.85 24.58
CA GLU A 134 12.46 0.07 25.21
C GLU A 134 13.70 0.93 25.50
N VAL A 135 14.16 1.70 24.51
CA VAL A 135 15.30 2.61 24.67
C VAL A 135 15.00 3.67 25.74
N GLN A 136 13.80 4.27 25.75
CA GLN A 136 13.39 5.23 26.78
C GLN A 136 13.41 4.62 28.18
N LYS A 137 12.94 3.37 28.35
CA LYS A 137 13.00 2.62 29.62
C LYS A 137 14.45 2.34 30.05
N SER A 138 15.35 2.03 29.10
CA SER A 138 16.78 1.84 29.41
C SER A 138 17.45 3.15 29.87
N ILE A 139 17.07 4.29 29.27
CA ILE A 139 17.60 5.61 29.61
C ILE A 139 17.12 6.06 30.99
N SER A 140 15.84 5.87 31.32
CA SER A 140 15.31 6.23 32.65
C SER A 140 15.99 5.41 33.75
N ALA A 141 16.10 4.09 33.57
CA ALA A 141 16.79 3.21 34.52
C ALA A 141 18.26 3.60 34.74
N ARG A 142 19.01 3.90 33.65
CA ARG A 142 20.41 4.37 33.76
C ARG A 142 20.52 5.72 34.49
N ARG A 143 19.62 6.67 34.21
CA ARG A 143 19.59 7.98 34.88
C ARG A 143 19.26 7.86 36.37
N GLU A 144 18.33 6.98 36.74
CA GLU A 144 17.98 6.72 38.13
C GLU A 144 19.14 6.06 38.89
N ALA A 145 19.80 5.07 38.28
CA ALA A 145 21.00 4.43 38.85
C ALA A 145 22.14 5.44 39.06
N GLN A 146 22.42 6.31 38.08
CA GLN A 146 23.41 7.39 38.23
C GLN A 146 23.02 8.39 39.33
N LEU A 147 21.75 8.78 39.41
CA LEU A 147 21.27 9.69 40.45
C LEU A 147 21.40 9.07 41.84
N LYS A 148 21.09 7.77 41.99
CA LYS A 148 21.25 7.01 43.24
C LYS A 148 22.73 6.91 43.64
N HIS A 149 23.61 6.58 42.70
CA HIS A 149 25.05 6.51 42.97
C HIS A 149 25.63 7.87 43.36
N ARG A 150 25.25 8.96 42.66
CA ARG A 150 25.65 10.32 43.02
C ARG A 150 25.15 10.73 44.41
N ARG A 151 23.90 10.40 44.76
CA ARG A 151 23.35 10.66 46.11
C ARG A 151 24.08 9.87 47.20
N TYR A 152 24.53 8.65 46.90
CA TYR A 152 25.33 7.85 47.82
C TYR A 152 26.71 8.47 48.06
N LEU A 153 27.41 8.87 46.99
CA LEU A 153 28.71 9.56 47.08
C LEU A 153 28.60 10.92 47.79
N ASP A 154 27.59 11.73 47.47
CA ASP A 154 27.30 13.00 48.16
C ASP A 154 27.00 12.76 49.65
N GLY A 155 26.28 11.68 49.96
CA GLY A 155 26.04 11.23 51.33
C GLY A 155 27.33 10.91 52.09
N GLN A 156 28.26 10.16 51.49
CA GLN A 156 29.55 9.83 52.11
C GLN A 156 30.45 11.07 52.24
N SER A 157 30.55 11.90 51.20
CA SER A 157 31.42 13.09 51.17
C SER A 157 31.12 14.07 52.31
N ARG A 158 29.86 14.16 52.77
CA ARG A 158 29.45 14.99 53.91
C ARG A 158 30.01 14.55 55.25
N TYR A 159 30.39 13.28 55.40
CA TYR A 159 30.98 12.74 56.61
C TYR A 159 32.52 12.62 56.50
N ASN A 160 33.03 12.37 55.30
CA ASN A 160 34.48 12.21 55.06
C ASN A 160 35.32 13.38 55.59
N GLU A 161 34.94 14.64 55.30
CA GLU A 161 35.70 15.82 55.78
C GLU A 161 35.65 15.94 57.32
N PRO A 162 34.48 15.97 58.01
CA PRO A 162 34.43 15.99 59.47
C PRO A 162 35.08 14.80 60.17
N GLU A 163 35.02 13.59 59.57
CA GLU A 163 35.69 12.41 60.13
C GLU A 163 37.21 12.50 59.95
N LEU A 164 37.70 12.99 58.81
CA LEU A 164 39.13 13.23 58.59
C LEU A 164 39.66 14.29 59.58
N ASP A 165 39.00 15.45 59.67
CA ASP A 165 39.34 16.51 60.62
C ASP A 165 39.39 15.99 62.07
N PHE A 166 38.42 15.16 62.45
CA PHE A 166 38.38 14.51 63.77
C PHE A 166 39.58 13.58 63.98
N TRP A 167 39.91 12.70 63.03
CA TRP A 167 41.02 11.76 63.18
C TRP A 167 42.38 12.44 63.13
N GLU A 168 42.59 13.41 62.23
CA GLU A 168 43.83 14.19 62.16
C GLU A 168 44.06 14.96 63.47
N SER A 169 43.02 15.60 64.02
CA SER A 169 43.08 16.32 65.29
C SER A 169 43.29 15.39 66.49
N TYR A 170 42.58 14.26 66.53
CA TYR A 170 42.61 13.33 67.67
C TYR A 170 43.91 12.52 67.74
N LEU A 171 44.43 12.08 66.59
CA LEU A 171 45.69 11.35 66.50
C LEU A 171 46.90 12.28 66.49
N GLY A 172 46.76 13.53 66.03
CA GLY A 172 47.88 14.39 65.69
C GLY A 172 48.68 13.82 64.52
N LEU A 173 48.00 13.28 63.50
CA LEU A 173 48.60 12.61 62.34
C LEU A 173 47.80 12.91 61.07
N ARG A 174 48.44 13.55 60.10
CA ARG A 174 47.96 13.80 58.73
C ARG A 174 48.72 12.92 57.73
N ILE A 175 48.02 12.40 56.71
CA ILE A 175 48.61 11.52 55.69
C ILE A 175 48.46 12.18 54.31
N GLU A 176 49.58 12.57 53.71
CA GLU A 176 49.65 13.31 52.46
C GLU A 176 50.16 12.41 51.32
N GLY A 177 49.44 12.34 50.20
CA GLY A 177 49.94 11.71 48.98
C GLY A 177 50.89 12.65 48.25
N LEU A 178 52.12 12.22 47.95
CA LEU A 178 53.17 13.10 47.40
C LEU A 178 53.08 13.37 45.88
N GLY A 179 51.92 13.13 45.26
CA GLY A 179 51.68 13.33 43.83
C GLY A 179 52.50 12.43 42.89
N LYS A 180 53.31 11.52 43.44
CA LYS A 180 53.97 10.41 42.75
C LYS A 180 53.25 9.14 43.17
N ASP A 181 53.05 8.23 42.22
CA ASP A 181 52.56 6.89 42.51
C ASP A 181 53.44 6.24 43.58
N ASP A 182 52.81 5.50 44.49
CA ASP A 182 53.45 4.72 45.55
C ASP A 182 54.30 5.50 46.58
N ARG A 183 53.96 6.77 46.87
CA ARG A 183 54.60 7.55 47.96
C ARG A 183 53.63 8.26 48.88
N LEU A 184 53.78 7.99 50.18
CA LEU A 184 52.98 8.58 51.26
C LEU A 184 53.87 9.35 52.24
N LYS A 185 53.47 10.57 52.60
CA LYS A 185 54.10 11.36 53.66
C LYS A 185 53.19 11.35 54.89
N PHE A 186 53.75 10.96 56.03
CA PHE A 186 53.07 10.95 57.32
C PHE A 186 53.57 12.14 58.13
N VAL A 187 52.66 13.00 58.58
CA VAL A 187 52.97 14.23 59.31
C VAL A 187 52.33 14.19 60.70
N TYR A 188 53.16 14.16 61.73
CA TYR A 188 52.74 14.26 63.13
C TYR A 188 52.78 15.70 63.62
N THR A 189 51.77 16.05 64.41
CA THR A 189 51.73 17.24 65.28
C THR A 189 51.67 16.77 66.75
N ASN A 190 51.76 17.69 67.72
CA ASN A 190 51.79 17.33 69.14
C ASN A 190 52.88 16.30 69.47
N VAL A 191 54.10 16.52 68.95
CA VAL A 191 55.31 15.73 69.22
C VAL A 191 56.32 16.44 70.13
N ASP A 192 56.17 17.75 70.31
CA ASP A 192 56.98 18.61 71.18
C ASP A 192 56.06 19.26 72.22
N GLU A 193 56.38 19.10 73.51
CA GLU A 193 55.58 19.65 74.61
C GLU A 193 55.70 21.18 74.74
N ARG A 194 56.73 21.79 74.14
CA ARG A 194 56.96 23.24 74.14
C ARG A 194 56.36 23.91 72.91
N GLU A 195 56.35 23.22 71.78
CA GLU A 195 55.84 23.71 70.49
C GLU A 195 54.90 22.69 69.85
N TRP A 196 53.65 22.65 70.35
CA TRP A 196 52.57 21.77 69.89
C TRP A 196 52.32 21.77 68.36
N GLU A 197 52.52 22.92 67.71
CA GLU A 197 52.41 23.11 66.24
C GLU A 197 53.60 22.56 65.44
N ARG A 198 54.69 22.14 66.10
CA ARG A 198 55.90 21.64 65.44
C ARG A 198 55.63 20.32 64.72
N GLU A 199 55.71 20.34 63.40
CA GLU A 199 55.54 19.14 62.57
C GLU A 199 56.79 18.24 62.56
N ALA A 200 56.59 16.94 62.73
CA ALA A 200 57.57 15.90 62.45
C ALA A 200 57.01 14.93 61.39
N TRP A 201 57.77 14.60 60.36
CA TRP A 201 57.27 13.82 59.23
C TRP A 201 58.29 12.86 58.64
N PHE A 202 57.79 11.84 57.95
CA PHE A 202 58.60 10.95 57.11
C PHE A 202 57.87 10.59 55.80
N GLU A 203 58.64 10.26 54.76
CA GLU A 203 58.14 9.70 53.50
C GLU A 203 58.33 8.18 53.47
N LEU A 204 57.24 7.45 53.20
CA LEU A 204 57.21 6.01 52.97
C LEU A 204 57.11 5.74 51.46
N ASP A 205 58.06 4.97 50.94
CA ASP A 205 57.99 4.37 49.61
C ASP A 205 57.24 3.03 49.70
N THR A 206 56.22 2.86 48.87
CA THR A 206 55.40 1.65 48.78
C THR A 206 55.48 0.98 47.40
N SER A 207 56.43 1.38 46.54
CA SER A 207 56.55 0.91 45.15
C SER A 207 57.09 -0.51 45.03
N GLU A 208 57.85 -0.96 46.03
CA GLU A 208 58.39 -2.30 46.13
C GLU A 208 57.66 -3.13 47.19
N ARG A 209 57.88 -4.45 47.18
CA ARG A 209 57.34 -5.35 48.22
C ARG A 209 57.78 -4.94 49.62
N ASP A 210 58.98 -4.37 49.76
CA ASP A 210 59.55 -3.98 51.04
C ASP A 210 59.60 -2.46 51.14
N TYR A 211 58.91 -1.93 52.15
CA TYR A 211 58.76 -0.52 52.46
C TYR A 211 60.10 0.11 52.82
N LYS A 212 60.30 1.37 52.40
CA LYS A 212 61.52 2.15 52.67
C LYS A 212 61.13 3.55 53.14
N VAL A 213 61.82 4.07 54.15
CA VAL A 213 61.72 5.48 54.54
C VAL A 213 62.75 6.29 53.75
N LEU A 214 62.29 7.29 52.99
CA LEU A 214 63.15 8.06 52.08
C LEU A 214 63.72 9.32 52.75
N GLU A 215 62.84 10.22 53.19
CA GLU A 215 63.16 11.46 53.86
C GLU A 215 62.41 11.55 55.20
N LEU A 216 63.02 12.22 56.19
CA LEU A 216 62.41 12.46 57.50
C LEU A 216 62.91 13.77 58.16
N ARG A 217 62.06 14.34 59.01
CA ARG A 217 62.29 15.54 59.84
C ARG A 217 61.56 15.41 61.18
N PRO A 218 62.16 15.78 62.33
CA PRO A 218 63.56 16.13 62.54
C PRO A 218 64.51 14.96 62.24
N LYS A 219 65.83 15.16 62.36
CA LYS A 219 66.78 14.05 62.21
C LYS A 219 66.65 13.08 63.38
N VAL A 220 66.52 11.79 63.06
CA VAL A 220 66.45 10.66 63.99
C VAL A 220 67.64 9.74 63.69
N GLU A 221 68.09 8.95 64.67
CA GLU A 221 69.13 7.95 64.47
C GLU A 221 68.70 6.88 63.46
N ARG A 222 69.56 6.63 62.47
CA ARG A 222 69.20 5.80 61.29
C ARG A 222 68.99 4.34 61.66
N GLU A 223 69.79 3.81 62.58
CA GLU A 223 69.66 2.43 63.07
C GLU A 223 68.29 2.16 63.70
N GLU A 224 67.69 3.15 64.35
CA GLU A 224 66.40 2.98 65.03
C GLU A 224 65.23 3.01 64.04
N VAL A 225 65.30 3.90 63.04
CA VAL A 225 64.37 3.91 61.91
C VAL A 225 64.47 2.61 61.12
N GLU A 226 65.67 2.10 60.86
CA GLU A 226 65.88 0.83 60.16
C GLU A 226 65.27 -0.36 60.90
N ARG A 227 65.44 -0.46 62.23
CA ARG A 227 64.78 -1.50 63.07
C ARG A 227 63.24 -1.44 63.01
N VAL A 228 62.67 -0.24 62.94
CA VAL A 228 61.21 -0.04 62.88
C VAL A 228 60.67 -0.37 61.48
N VAL A 229 61.43 -0.05 60.42
CA VAL A 229 61.13 -0.43 59.02
C VAL A 229 61.28 -1.94 58.78
N GLU A 230 62.31 -2.57 59.32
CA GLU A 230 62.51 -4.04 59.25
C GLU A 230 61.29 -4.76 59.84
N ARG A 231 60.86 -4.36 61.04
CA ARG A 231 59.64 -4.90 61.69
C ARG A 231 58.38 -4.67 60.86
N LEU A 232 58.25 -3.54 60.14
CA LEU A 232 57.13 -3.31 59.23
C LEU A 232 57.16 -4.29 58.04
N ASN A 233 58.35 -4.54 57.48
CA ASN A 233 58.52 -5.44 56.34
C ASN A 233 58.23 -6.91 56.68
N GLU A 234 58.59 -7.34 57.88
CA GLU A 234 58.26 -8.65 58.44
C GLU A 234 56.77 -8.80 58.78
N SER A 235 56.23 -7.88 59.60
CA SER A 235 54.90 -8.03 60.21
C SER A 235 53.74 -7.52 59.35
N ARG A 236 54.01 -6.58 58.44
CA ARG A 236 53.01 -5.79 57.70
C ARG A 236 52.04 -4.99 58.58
N ASP A 237 52.37 -4.79 59.86
CA ASP A 237 51.59 -3.97 60.78
C ASP A 237 51.99 -2.49 60.72
N LEU A 238 51.26 -1.73 59.89
CA LEU A 238 51.41 -0.28 59.78
C LEU A 238 51.09 0.46 61.10
N ALA A 239 50.19 -0.07 61.93
CA ALA A 239 49.79 0.61 63.17
C ALA A 239 50.90 0.56 64.23
N SER A 240 51.62 -0.57 64.34
CA SER A 240 52.81 -0.67 65.19
C SER A 240 53.98 0.16 64.64
N PHE A 241 54.16 0.22 63.33
CA PHE A 241 55.16 1.06 62.68
C PHE A 241 54.94 2.55 62.95
N LEU A 242 53.71 3.06 62.78
CA LEU A 242 53.38 4.47 63.04
C LEU A 242 53.59 4.85 64.51
N LYS A 243 53.32 3.95 65.45
CA LYS A 243 53.65 4.17 66.88
C LYS A 243 55.16 4.30 67.09
N GLY A 244 55.95 3.37 66.56
CA GLY A 244 57.42 3.42 66.67
C GLY A 244 58.00 4.70 66.06
N MET A 245 57.55 5.10 64.86
CA MET A 245 57.99 6.36 64.24
C MET A 245 57.62 7.60 65.08
N ARG A 246 56.44 7.60 65.73
CA ARG A 246 56.05 8.70 66.64
C ARG A 246 56.91 8.74 67.90
N GLU A 247 57.22 7.58 68.50
CA GLU A 247 58.09 7.49 69.68
C GLU A 247 59.48 8.08 69.38
N LEU A 248 60.07 7.72 68.23
CA LEU A 248 61.35 8.27 67.76
C LEU A 248 61.31 9.79 67.53
N PHE A 249 60.22 10.33 66.98
CA PHE A 249 60.08 11.79 66.82
C PHE A 249 59.85 12.52 68.15
N VAL A 250 59.10 11.94 69.09
CA VAL A 250 58.93 12.51 70.43
C VAL A 250 60.27 12.52 71.18
N GLU A 251 61.13 11.51 71.00
CA GLU A 251 62.48 11.52 71.55
C GLU A 251 63.39 12.57 70.88
N ALA A 252 63.34 12.70 69.56
CA ALA A 252 64.11 13.70 68.80
C ALA A 252 63.61 15.16 68.94
N CYS A 253 62.46 15.37 69.59
CA CYS A 253 61.86 16.70 69.81
C CYS A 253 61.99 17.26 71.24
N LYS A 254 62.42 16.46 72.23
CA LYS A 254 62.61 16.88 73.65
C LYS A 254 63.74 17.91 73.87
#